data_AF-A0A179VAT6-F1
#
_entry.id   AF-A0A179VAT6-F1
#
_cell.length_a   1.000
_cell.length_b   1.000
_cell.length_c   1.000
_cell.angle_alpha   90.00
_cell.angle_beta   90.00
_cell.angle_gamma   90.00
#
_symmetry.space_group_name_H-M   'P 1'
#
loop_
_entity.id
_entity.type
_entity.pdbx_description
1 polymer ?
#
loop_
_entity_poly.entity_id
_entity_poly.type
_entity_poly.pdbx_seq_one_letter_code
_entity_poly.pdbx_strand_id
1 'polypeptide(L)'
;MPVMRFAVAMAVSWGLAIAIPAPAYAATLCRDFNSMDDEGKLAAVQEAADGGNAVAQISPKDAVALAVAMCRVRTGETVLQVLNSKG
;
A
#
# COMPACT_ATOMS: atom_id res chain seq x y z
N MET A 1 56.21 -12.92 6.23
CA MET A 1 55.22 -12.57 5.20
C MET A 1 53.84 -12.53 5.84
N PRO A 2 53.20 -11.36 6.01
CA PRO A 2 51.74 -11.35 6.06
C PRO A 2 51.20 -10.20 5.18
N VAL A 3 50.73 -10.56 3.99
CA VAL A 3 49.98 -9.67 3.09
C VAL A 3 48.75 -10.46 2.63
N MET A 4 47.66 -9.72 2.33
CA MET A 4 46.25 -10.12 2.16
C MET A 4 45.51 -10.33 3.48
N ARG A 5 44.88 -9.35 4.13
CA ARG A 5 44.18 -8.14 3.66
C ARG A 5 43.00 -8.47 2.72
N PHE A 6 41.80 -8.20 3.25
CA PHE A 6 40.52 -8.00 2.55
C PHE A 6 39.82 -9.25 1.97
N ALA A 7 38.98 -9.88 2.78
CA ALA A 7 37.87 -10.71 2.29
C ALA A 7 36.59 -10.52 3.13
N VAL A 8 36.36 -9.30 3.63
CA VAL A 8 35.11 -8.90 4.29
C VAL A 8 34.57 -7.68 3.56
N ALA A 9 33.99 -7.91 2.40
CA ALA A 9 33.08 -7.02 1.71
C ALA A 9 32.72 -7.75 0.41
N MET A 10 31.59 -7.40 -0.21
CA MET A 10 31.15 -7.92 -1.51
C MET A 10 30.37 -9.25 -1.46
N ALA A 11 29.26 -9.26 -0.72
CA ALA A 11 28.06 -9.94 -1.20
C ALA A 11 26.74 -9.34 -0.66
N VAL A 12 26.75 -8.08 -0.19
CA VAL A 12 25.52 -7.25 -0.12
C VAL A 12 25.40 -6.54 -1.46
N SER A 13 25.32 -7.33 -2.52
CA SER A 13 25.12 -6.83 -3.87
C SER A 13 23.63 -6.83 -4.16
N TRP A 14 23.03 -5.66 -3.98
CA TRP A 14 22.12 -5.10 -4.97
C TRP A 14 20.89 -5.95 -5.32
N GLY A 15 19.97 -6.04 -4.37
CA GLY A 15 18.53 -6.08 -4.66
C GLY A 15 17.90 -4.68 -4.63
N LEU A 16 18.66 -3.62 -4.97
CA LEU A 16 18.09 -2.30 -5.20
C LEU A 16 17.50 -2.27 -6.61
N ALA A 17 16.36 -2.94 -6.77
CA ALA A 17 15.59 -2.88 -8.00
C ALA A 17 14.17 -2.44 -7.64
N ILE A 18 14.05 -1.11 -7.64
CA ILE A 18 12.83 -0.33 -7.85
C ILE A 18 11.85 -0.45 -6.68
N ALA A 19 12.06 0.39 -5.67
CA ALA A 19 10.92 1.05 -5.02
C ALA A 19 10.21 1.83 -6.13
N ILE A 20 9.34 1.14 -6.87
CA ILE A 20 8.32 1.80 -7.69
C ILE A 20 7.66 2.72 -6.66
N PRO A 21 7.65 4.05 -6.85
CA PRO A 21 6.92 4.91 -5.93
C PRO A 21 5.56 4.27 -5.82
N ALA A 22 5.24 3.77 -4.61
CA ALA A 22 4.00 3.04 -4.40
C ALA A 22 2.95 3.94 -5.03
N PRO A 23 2.28 3.48 -6.11
CA PRO A 23 1.24 4.27 -6.73
C PRO A 23 0.33 4.67 -5.57
N ALA A 24 0.20 5.98 -5.33
CA ALA A 24 -0.47 6.55 -4.17
C ALA A 24 -1.98 6.34 -4.27
N TYR A 25 -2.38 5.08 -4.41
CA TYR A 25 -3.73 4.60 -4.56
C TYR A 25 -4.52 4.88 -3.29
N ALA A 26 -3.86 4.92 -2.13
CA ALA A 26 -4.49 5.33 -0.88
C ALA A 26 -4.91 6.82 -0.90
N ALA A 27 -4.17 7.68 -1.62
CA ALA A 27 -4.54 9.07 -1.84
C ALA A 27 -5.57 9.26 -2.97
N THR A 28 -5.99 8.18 -3.63
CA THR A 28 -7.00 8.24 -4.69
C THR A 28 -8.36 8.62 -4.11
N LEU A 29 -9.13 9.40 -4.87
CA LEU A 29 -10.48 9.77 -4.49
C LEU A 29 -11.38 8.53 -4.48
N CYS A 30 -12.29 8.45 -3.53
CA CYS A 30 -13.25 7.36 -3.44
C CYS A 30 -14.10 7.20 -4.71
N ARG A 31 -14.35 8.28 -5.45
CA ARG A 31 -14.98 8.20 -6.78
C ARG A 31 -14.15 7.39 -7.77
N ASP A 32 -12.84 7.66 -7.83
CA ASP A 32 -11.94 7.04 -8.79
C ASP A 32 -11.62 5.59 -8.34
N PHE A 33 -11.47 5.35 -7.04
CA PHE A 33 -11.37 4.01 -6.44
C PHE A 33 -12.56 3.10 -6.80
N ASN A 34 -13.79 3.63 -6.76
CA ASN A 34 -14.97 2.84 -7.13
C ASN A 34 -14.95 2.39 -8.60
N SER A 35 -14.31 3.19 -9.48
CA SER A 35 -14.16 2.89 -10.90
C SER A 35 -12.99 1.95 -11.24
N MET A 36 -12.11 1.65 -10.27
CA MET A 36 -11.00 0.72 -10.47
C MET A 36 -11.47 -0.74 -10.50
N ASP A 37 -10.70 -1.57 -11.20
CA ASP A 37 -10.81 -3.03 -11.15
C ASP A 37 -10.43 -3.58 -9.76
N ASP A 38 -10.79 -4.83 -9.49
CA ASP A 38 -10.57 -5.46 -8.18
C ASP A 38 -9.09 -5.51 -7.77
N GLU A 39 -8.16 -5.64 -8.73
CA GLU A 39 -6.72 -5.59 -8.48
C GLU A 39 -6.25 -4.19 -8.05
N GLY A 40 -6.77 -3.13 -8.69
CA GLY A 40 -6.46 -1.75 -8.32
C GLY A 40 -7.02 -1.40 -6.95
N LYS A 41 -8.23 -1.90 -6.64
CA LYS A 41 -8.85 -1.75 -5.32
C LYS A 41 -8.04 -2.45 -4.23
N LEU A 42 -7.58 -3.67 -4.50
CA LEU A 42 -6.74 -4.44 -3.58
C LEU A 42 -5.42 -3.73 -3.31
N ALA A 43 -4.76 -3.21 -4.35
CA ALA A 43 -3.51 -2.48 -4.23
C ALA A 43 -3.65 -1.22 -3.37
N ALA A 44 -4.72 -0.45 -3.53
CA ALA A 44 -4.99 0.75 -2.72
C ALA A 44 -5.18 0.43 -1.23
N VAL A 45 -5.88 -0.66 -0.96
CA VAL A 45 -6.17 -1.11 0.40
C VAL A 45 -4.93 -1.72 1.05
N GLN A 46 -4.12 -2.46 0.29
CA GLN A 46 -2.82 -2.95 0.77
C GLN A 46 -1.87 -1.81 1.09
N GLU A 47 -1.82 -0.76 0.27
CA GLU A 47 -1.02 0.42 0.57
C GLU A 47 -1.49 1.11 1.86
N ALA A 48 -2.81 1.22 2.07
CA ALA A 48 -3.36 1.73 3.32
C ALA A 48 -3.00 0.83 4.52
N ALA A 49 -3.02 -0.50 4.35
CA ALA A 49 -2.62 -1.46 5.36
C ALA A 49 -1.12 -1.36 5.71
N ASP A 50 -0.25 -1.26 4.70
CA ASP A 50 1.20 -1.06 4.87
C ASP A 50 1.50 0.30 5.54
N GLY A 51 0.64 1.29 5.31
CA GLY A 51 0.63 2.59 6.00
C GLY A 51 0.14 2.53 7.46
N GLY A 52 -0.20 1.35 7.99
CA GLY A 52 -0.62 1.16 9.39
C GLY A 52 -2.12 1.41 9.64
N ASN A 53 -2.96 1.42 8.61
CA ASN A 53 -4.41 1.55 8.77
C ASN A 53 -5.02 0.30 9.45
N ALA A 54 -6.18 0.47 10.09
CA ALA A 54 -6.94 -0.63 10.70
C ALA A 54 -7.27 -1.78 9.73
N VAL A 55 -7.33 -1.50 8.41
CA VAL A 55 -7.48 -2.53 7.37
C VAL A 55 -6.36 -3.57 7.35
N ALA A 56 -5.18 -3.28 7.91
CA ALA A 56 -4.09 -4.25 8.06
C ALA A 56 -4.44 -5.43 9.00
N GLN A 57 -5.46 -5.27 9.84
CA GLN A 57 -5.87 -6.27 10.82
C GLN A 57 -6.98 -7.21 10.31
N ILE A 58 -7.49 -6.99 9.10
CA ILE A 58 -8.56 -7.81 8.49
C ILE A 58 -8.11 -8.40 7.15
N SER A 59 -8.89 -9.34 6.62
CA SER A 59 -8.59 -9.95 5.32
C SER A 59 -8.58 -8.89 4.21
N PRO A 60 -7.67 -8.97 3.21
CA PRO A 60 -7.61 -8.01 2.11
C PRO A 60 -8.95 -7.87 1.35
N LYS A 61 -9.70 -8.97 1.21
CA LYS A 61 -11.03 -8.95 0.60
C LYS A 61 -12.06 -8.18 1.42
N ASP A 62 -12.04 -8.34 2.74
CA ASP A 62 -12.95 -7.63 3.65
C ASP A 62 -12.61 -6.14 3.70
N ALA A 63 -11.32 -5.81 3.66
CA ALA A 63 -10.85 -4.43 3.59
C ALA A 63 -11.25 -3.74 2.28
N VAL A 64 -11.18 -4.43 1.13
CA VAL A 64 -11.71 -3.93 -0.13
C VAL A 64 -13.22 -3.72 -0.06
N ALA A 65 -13.97 -4.68 0.48
CA ALA A 65 -15.42 -4.54 0.64
C ALA A 65 -15.79 -3.34 1.53
N LEU A 66 -15.05 -3.14 2.64
CA LEU A 66 -15.20 -1.99 3.54
C LEU A 66 -14.88 -0.67 2.82
N ALA A 67 -13.75 -0.61 2.12
CA ALA A 67 -13.35 0.57 1.35
C ALA A 67 -14.41 0.93 0.30
N VAL A 68 -14.94 -0.06 -0.44
CA VAL A 68 -16.01 0.15 -1.43
C VAL A 68 -17.29 0.65 -0.75
N ALA A 69 -17.70 0.04 0.35
CA ALA A 69 -18.90 0.44 1.08
C ALA A 69 -18.81 1.91 1.55
N MET A 70 -17.68 2.29 2.11
CA MET A 70 -17.48 3.65 2.62
C MET A 70 -17.28 4.67 1.49
N CYS A 71 -16.53 4.31 0.44
CA CYS A 71 -16.28 5.18 -0.71
C CYS A 71 -17.52 5.41 -1.58
N ARG A 72 -18.52 4.53 -1.55
CA ARG A 72 -19.82 4.79 -2.18
C ARG A 72 -20.57 5.96 -1.56
N VAL A 73 -20.40 6.18 -0.25
CA VAL A 73 -21.07 7.25 0.49
C VAL A 73 -20.25 8.55 0.45
N ARG A 74 -18.92 8.43 0.54
CA ARG A 74 -17.98 9.56 0.64
C ARG A 74 -17.14 9.72 -0.62
N THR A 75 -17.79 9.92 -1.77
CA THR A 75 -17.11 9.96 -3.08
C THR A 75 -16.11 11.11 -3.23
N GLY A 76 -16.26 12.19 -2.45
CA GLY A 76 -15.39 13.37 -2.48
C GLY A 76 -14.16 13.30 -1.56
N GLU A 77 -14.06 12.25 -0.72
CA GLU A 77 -12.93 12.04 0.18
C GLU A 77 -11.97 11.00 -0.42
N THR A 78 -10.73 10.94 0.08
CA THR A 78 -9.77 9.92 -0.36
C THR A 78 -10.01 8.59 0.36
N VAL A 79 -9.62 7.48 -0.27
CA VAL A 79 -9.73 6.14 0.32
C VAL A 79 -9.06 6.11 1.70
N LEU A 80 -7.86 6.68 1.83
CA LEU A 80 -7.15 6.76 3.11
C LEU A 80 -7.90 7.60 4.15
N GLN A 81 -8.50 8.73 3.77
CA GLN A 81 -9.30 9.56 4.69
C GLN A 81 -10.50 8.79 5.21
N VAL A 82 -11.19 8.09 4.32
CA VAL A 82 -12.40 7.33 4.65
C VAL A 82 -12.07 6.09 5.50
N LEU A 83 -10.95 5.42 5.21
CA LEU A 83 -10.46 4.28 6.00
C LEU A 83 -9.83 4.70 7.34
N ASN A 84 -9.30 5.92 7.45
CA ASN A 84 -8.80 6.47 8.72
C ASN A 84 -9.90 7.18 9.53
N SER A 85 -11.04 7.48 8.92
CA SER A 85 -12.20 8.03 9.60
C SER A 85 -12.69 6.97 10.57
N LYS A 86 -12.43 7.20 11.87
CA LYS A 86 -13.03 6.39 12.93
C LYS A 86 -14.55 6.56 12.80
N GLY A 87 -15.21 5.53 12.28
CA GLY A 87 -16.66 5.42 12.31
C GLY A 87 -17.17 5.43 13.74
#